data_AF-A0A849CBW9-F1
#
_entry.id   AF-A0A849CBW9-F1
#
_cell.length_a   1.000
_cell.length_b   1.000
_cell.length_c   1.000
_cell.angle_alpha   90.00
_cell.angle_beta   90.00
_cell.angle_gamma   90.00
#
_symmetry.space_group_name_H-M   'P 1'
#
loop_
_entity.id
_entity.type
_entity.pdbx_description
1 polymer ?
#
loop_
_entity_poly.entity_id
_entity_poly.type
_entity_poly.pdbx_seq_one_letter_code
_entity_poly.pdbx_strand_id
1 'polypeptide(L)'
;MDPPSGPSQRQPGGVWGPRWLALNGVALIAGGVFVADPAFGFPAGAPALEPDSLSWHGMLHAIAPVIGAVGFVGALVVFAWRWRKTGRSGLAVLTVVTLIVYLGLGAVTSAGAKDAEGYYNFVPLWISAGVGAAWMILLSVQVLRETRDPA
;
A
#
# COMPACT_ATOMS: atom_id res chain seq x y z
N MET A 1 -9.43 -45.85 -15.48
CA MET A 1 -9.15 -44.66 -16.30
C MET A 1 -9.69 -43.47 -15.53
N ASP A 2 -8.81 -42.73 -14.87
CA ASP A 2 -9.19 -41.48 -14.22
C ASP A 2 -9.37 -40.39 -15.30
N PRO A 3 -10.36 -39.50 -15.17
CA PRO A 3 -10.55 -38.42 -16.12
C PRO A 3 -9.35 -37.46 -16.07
N PRO A 4 -8.96 -36.84 -17.21
CA PRO A 4 -7.83 -35.92 -17.25
C PRO A 4 -8.09 -34.72 -16.32
N SER A 5 -7.10 -34.43 -15.46
CA SER A 5 -7.07 -33.24 -14.63
C SER A 5 -7.16 -32.00 -15.50
N GLY A 6 -8.31 -31.33 -15.48
CA GLY A 6 -8.51 -30.06 -16.16
C GLY A 6 -7.50 -29.01 -15.69
N PRO A 7 -7.19 -27.99 -16.51
CA PRO A 7 -6.17 -26.99 -16.19
C PRO A 7 -6.44 -26.39 -14.81
N SER A 8 -5.44 -26.44 -13.93
CA SER A 8 -5.51 -25.85 -12.59
C SER A 8 -5.96 -24.39 -12.74
N GLN A 9 -7.21 -24.09 -12.41
CA GLN A 9 -7.71 -22.72 -12.49
C GLN A 9 -6.91 -21.90 -11.49
N ARG A 10 -5.95 -21.13 -12.00
CA ARG A 10 -5.21 -20.17 -11.18
C ARG A 10 -6.24 -19.17 -10.67
N GLN A 11 -6.62 -19.33 -9.40
CA GLN A 11 -7.50 -18.39 -8.75
C GLN A 11 -6.90 -16.98 -8.92
N PRO A 12 -7.67 -15.96 -9.33
CA PRO A 12 -7.15 -14.61 -9.56
C PRO A 12 -6.27 -14.07 -8.42
N GLY A 13 -6.56 -14.47 -7.17
CA GLY A 13 -5.76 -14.14 -6.00
C GLY A 13 -4.32 -14.67 -5.98
N GLY A 14 -4.02 -15.77 -6.70
CA GLY A 14 -2.68 -16.35 -6.79
C GLY A 14 -1.76 -15.68 -7.82
N VAL A 15 -2.31 -14.96 -8.80
CA VAL A 15 -1.53 -14.29 -9.86
C VAL A 15 -1.52 -12.78 -9.68
N TRP A 16 -2.68 -12.17 -9.46
CA TRP A 16 -2.80 -10.72 -9.38
C TRP A 16 -2.40 -10.18 -8.01
N GLY A 17 -2.64 -10.94 -6.93
CA GLY A 17 -2.23 -10.56 -5.57
C GLY A 17 -0.73 -10.27 -5.48
N PRO A 18 0.15 -11.22 -5.87
CA PRO A 18 1.60 -11.00 -5.89
C PRO A 18 2.05 -9.87 -6.83
N ARG A 19 1.41 -9.69 -7.99
CA ARG A 19 1.77 -8.62 -8.94
C ARG A 19 1.51 -7.22 -8.37
N TRP A 20 0.35 -7.03 -7.74
CA TRP A 20 0.01 -5.76 -7.10
C TRP A 20 0.92 -5.45 -5.91
N LEU A 21 1.28 -6.47 -5.11
CA LEU A 21 2.28 -6.32 -4.05
C LEU A 21 3.68 -6.02 -4.60
N ALA A 22 4.06 -6.63 -5.73
CA ALA A 22 5.33 -6.32 -6.38
C ALA A 22 5.38 -4.87 -6.86
N LEU A 23 4.29 -4.34 -7.45
CA LEU A 23 4.19 -2.94 -7.81
C LEU A 23 4.35 -2.03 -6.59
N ASN A 24 3.67 -2.36 -5.47
CA ASN A 24 3.84 -1.63 -4.22
C ASN A 24 5.29 -1.65 -3.73
N GLY A 25 5.92 -2.83 -3.68
CA GLY A 25 7.30 -2.97 -3.23
C GLY A 25 8.31 -2.24 -4.11
N VAL A 26 8.19 -2.32 -5.44
CA VAL A 26 9.05 -1.58 -6.39
C VAL A 26 8.90 -0.07 -6.18
N ALA A 27 7.68 0.41 -5.95
CA ALA A 27 7.44 1.82 -5.68
C ALA A 27 8.04 2.28 -4.34
N LEU A 28 7.97 1.45 -3.29
CA LEU A 28 8.64 1.75 -2.01
C LEU A 28 10.17 1.79 -2.17
N ILE A 29 10.75 0.88 -2.95
CA ILE A 29 12.18 0.90 -3.28
C ILE A 29 12.53 2.20 -4.03
N ALA A 30 11.74 2.57 -5.04
CA ALA A 30 11.93 3.82 -5.78
C ALA A 30 11.89 5.04 -4.85
N GLY A 31 10.94 5.11 -3.91
CA GLY A 31 10.88 6.19 -2.91
C GLY A 31 12.10 6.25 -2.00
N GLY A 32 12.75 5.12 -1.72
CA GLY A 32 14.01 5.10 -0.97
C GLY A 32 15.24 5.48 -1.81
N VAL A 33 15.24 5.14 -3.10
CA VAL A 33 16.35 5.40 -4.03
C VAL A 33 16.36 6.86 -4.50
N PHE A 34 15.20 7.41 -4.84
CA PHE A 34 15.07 8.80 -5.25
C PHE A 34 14.91 9.67 -4.01
N VAL A 35 15.90 10.51 -3.74
CA VAL A 35 15.96 11.34 -2.53
C VAL A 35 14.99 12.51 -2.65
N ALA A 36 14.21 12.75 -1.60
CA ALA A 36 13.35 13.92 -1.49
C ALA A 36 14.17 15.22 -1.46
N ASP A 37 13.63 16.29 -2.03
CA ASP A 37 14.26 17.60 -1.89
C ASP A 37 14.16 18.10 -0.43
N PRO A 38 15.14 18.89 0.04
CA PRO A 38 15.10 19.50 1.36
C PRO A 38 13.81 20.32 1.58
N ALA A 39 13.03 19.96 2.60
CA ALA A 39 11.75 20.58 2.91
C ALA A 39 11.35 20.26 4.35
N PHE A 40 10.36 20.99 4.87
CA PHE A 40 9.77 20.72 6.20
C PHE A 40 10.81 20.65 7.33
N GLY A 41 11.89 21.44 7.22
CA GLY A 41 12.99 21.51 8.19
C GLY A 41 13.96 20.32 8.15
N PHE A 42 13.85 19.43 7.16
CA PHE A 42 14.76 18.29 6.97
C PHE A 42 15.53 18.36 5.63
N PRO A 43 16.86 18.17 5.63
CA PRO A 43 17.74 18.13 6.81
C PRO A 43 17.85 19.50 7.51
N ALA A 44 18.61 19.58 8.62
CA ALA A 44 18.82 20.84 9.33
C ALA A 44 19.31 21.95 8.37
N GLY A 45 18.64 23.10 8.39
CA GLY A 45 18.89 24.22 7.48
C GLY A 45 18.00 24.23 6.22
N ALA A 46 17.16 23.21 6.01
CA ALA A 46 16.17 23.20 4.94
C ALA A 46 15.02 24.20 5.20
N PRO A 47 14.28 24.61 4.16
CA PRO A 47 13.07 25.41 4.29
C PRO A 47 12.04 24.75 5.23
N ALA A 48 11.27 25.57 5.96
CA ALA A 48 10.24 25.09 6.88
C ALA A 48 9.01 24.51 6.16
N LEU A 49 8.78 24.89 4.91
CA LEU A 49 7.62 24.50 4.09
C LEU A 49 8.08 23.72 2.86
N GLU A 50 7.13 23.39 1.97
CA GLU A 50 7.45 22.73 0.70
C GLU A 50 8.33 23.60 -0.21
N PRO A 51 9.10 23.01 -1.13
CA PRO A 51 9.90 23.76 -2.08
C PRO A 51 9.04 24.33 -3.22
N ASP A 52 9.41 25.51 -3.73
CA ASP A 52 8.73 26.16 -4.87
C ASP A 52 8.81 25.33 -6.17
N SER A 53 9.83 24.47 -6.28
CA SER A 53 10.01 23.56 -7.40
C SER A 53 10.68 22.27 -6.94
N LEU A 54 10.34 21.16 -7.59
CA LEU A 54 10.97 19.87 -7.35
C LEU A 54 12.09 19.62 -8.36
N SER A 55 13.20 19.08 -7.88
CA SER A 55 14.18 18.42 -8.72
C SER A 55 13.56 17.18 -9.39
N TRP A 56 14.24 16.63 -10.39
CA TRP A 56 13.76 15.42 -11.05
C TRP A 56 13.72 14.21 -10.10
N HIS A 57 14.64 14.11 -9.13
CA HIS A 57 14.65 13.03 -8.14
C HIS A 57 13.61 13.27 -7.04
N GLY A 58 13.41 14.53 -6.61
CA GLY A 58 12.33 14.91 -5.70
C GLY A 58 10.95 14.61 -6.30
N MET A 59 10.78 14.84 -7.61
CA MET A 59 9.57 14.45 -8.35
C MET A 59 9.35 12.93 -8.36
N LEU A 60 10.39 12.14 -8.62
CA LEU A 60 10.29 10.67 -8.59
C LEU A 60 10.00 10.15 -7.18
N HIS A 61 10.60 10.76 -6.15
CA HIS A 61 10.27 10.48 -4.75
C HIS A 61 8.80 10.77 -4.45
N ALA A 62 8.27 11.90 -4.93
CA ALA A 62 6.89 12.32 -4.69
C ALA A 62 5.85 11.42 -5.40
N ILE A 63 6.14 10.94 -6.62
CA ILE A 63 5.24 10.08 -7.39
C ILE A 63 5.26 8.63 -6.89
N ALA A 64 6.41 8.15 -6.39
CA ALA A 64 6.57 6.77 -5.96
C ALA A 64 5.50 6.30 -4.94
N PRO A 65 5.20 7.03 -3.85
CA PRO A 65 4.12 6.69 -2.93
C PRO A 65 2.74 6.55 -3.59
N VAL A 66 2.44 7.33 -4.63
CA VAL A 66 1.17 7.26 -5.37
C VAL A 66 1.08 5.93 -6.12
N ILE A 67 2.15 5.54 -6.83
CA ILE A 67 2.23 4.23 -7.50
C ILE A 67 2.15 3.09 -6.47
N GLY A 68 2.83 3.27 -5.33
CA GLY A 68 2.79 2.33 -4.22
C GLY A 68 1.38 2.13 -3.68
N ALA A 69 0.62 3.21 -3.50
CA ALA A 69 -0.77 3.19 -3.06
C ALA A 69 -1.68 2.46 -4.06
N VAL A 70 -1.51 2.69 -5.36
CA VAL A 70 -2.24 1.96 -6.41
C VAL A 70 -1.95 0.46 -6.32
N GLY A 71 -0.67 0.09 -6.17
CA GLY A 71 -0.27 -1.30 -5.94
C GLY A 71 -0.94 -1.92 -4.72
N PHE A 72 -0.91 -1.21 -3.60
CA PHE A 72 -1.48 -1.69 -2.34
C PHE A 72 -3.01 -1.84 -2.40
N VAL A 73 -3.71 -0.84 -2.95
CA VAL A 73 -5.17 -0.87 -3.15
C VAL A 73 -5.57 -2.04 -4.05
N GLY A 74 -4.83 -2.27 -5.15
CA GLY A 74 -5.03 -3.42 -6.03
C GLY A 74 -4.89 -4.75 -5.28
N ALA A 75 -3.89 -4.87 -4.40
CA ALA A 75 -3.72 -6.05 -3.56
C ALA A 75 -4.89 -6.24 -2.60
N LEU A 76 -5.32 -5.19 -1.88
CA LEU A 76 -6.45 -5.24 -0.95
C LEU A 76 -7.74 -5.70 -1.64
N VAL A 77 -8.05 -5.17 -2.83
CA VAL A 77 -9.22 -5.56 -3.62
C VAL A 77 -9.16 -7.05 -4.00
N VAL A 78 -8.02 -7.51 -4.51
CA VAL A 78 -7.84 -8.91 -4.94
C VAL A 78 -7.95 -9.87 -3.76
N PHE A 79 -7.33 -9.55 -2.61
CA PHE A 79 -7.37 -10.41 -1.42
C PHE A 79 -8.73 -10.38 -0.71
N ALA A 80 -9.41 -9.23 -0.67
CA ALA A 80 -10.79 -9.15 -0.18
C ALA A 80 -11.72 -10.05 -1.00
N TRP A 81 -11.59 -10.01 -2.33
CA TRP A 81 -12.37 -10.87 -3.23
C TRP A 81 -12.02 -12.35 -3.05
N ARG A 82 -10.72 -12.69 -2.96
CA ARG A 82 -10.26 -14.07 -2.71
C ARG A 82 -10.86 -14.62 -1.42
N TRP A 83 -10.72 -13.90 -0.30
CA TRP A 83 -11.20 -14.37 0.99
C TRP A 83 -12.73 -14.44 1.07
N ARG A 84 -13.45 -13.57 0.36
CA ARG A 84 -14.90 -13.73 0.17
C ARG A 84 -15.25 -15.02 -0.57
N LYS A 85 -14.55 -15.33 -1.68
CA LYS A 85 -14.80 -16.53 -2.49
C LYS A 85 -14.45 -17.83 -1.77
N THR A 86 -13.49 -17.81 -0.85
CA THR A 86 -13.08 -18.97 -0.06
C THR A 86 -13.78 -19.08 1.30
N GLY A 87 -14.87 -18.35 1.54
CA GLY A 87 -15.66 -18.43 2.77
C GLY A 87 -15.02 -17.81 4.02
N ARG A 88 -13.91 -17.08 3.89
CA ARG A 88 -13.19 -16.43 5.00
C ARG A 88 -13.70 -15.00 5.21
N SER A 89 -14.97 -14.88 5.61
CA SER A 89 -15.69 -13.60 5.71
C SER A 89 -15.01 -12.58 6.62
N GLY A 90 -14.49 -12.99 7.78
CA GLY A 90 -13.80 -12.09 8.71
C GLY A 90 -12.56 -11.42 8.10
N LEU A 91 -11.71 -12.18 7.40
CA LEU A 91 -10.53 -11.63 6.71
C LEU A 91 -10.93 -10.70 5.56
N ALA A 92 -12.00 -11.05 4.85
CA ALA A 92 -12.49 -10.20 3.77
C ALA A 92 -13.03 -8.85 4.29
N VAL A 93 -13.82 -8.86 5.37
CA VAL A 93 -14.33 -7.63 6.01
C VAL A 93 -13.18 -6.78 6.52
N LEU A 94 -12.23 -7.38 7.25
CA LEU A 94 -11.06 -6.67 7.75
C LEU A 94 -10.29 -6.00 6.60
N THR A 95 -10.11 -6.69 5.48
CA THR A 95 -9.40 -6.15 4.30
C THR A 95 -10.14 -4.99 3.66
N VAL A 96 -11.47 -5.07 3.58
CA VAL A 96 -12.30 -3.95 3.09
C VAL A 96 -12.23 -2.77 4.05
N VAL A 97 -12.24 -3.00 5.37
CA VAL A 97 -12.05 -1.95 6.37
C VAL A 97 -10.66 -1.31 6.22
N THR A 98 -9.60 -2.10 6.09
CA THR A 98 -8.24 -1.62 5.81
C THR A 98 -8.22 -0.74 4.55
N LEU A 99 -8.87 -1.19 3.47
CA LEU A 99 -8.98 -0.42 2.23
C LEU A 99 -9.65 0.94 2.44
N ILE A 100 -10.79 0.96 3.12
CA ILE A 100 -11.55 2.19 3.39
C ILE A 100 -10.73 3.14 4.27
N VAL A 101 -10.12 2.63 5.34
CA VAL A 101 -9.30 3.42 6.26
C VAL A 101 -8.07 3.97 5.55
N TYR A 102 -7.36 3.13 4.78
CA TYR A 102 -6.18 3.52 4.02
C TYR A 102 -6.49 4.63 3.01
N LEU A 103 -7.56 4.47 2.23
CA LEU A 103 -8.01 5.47 1.26
C LEU A 103 -8.52 6.74 1.94
N GLY A 104 -9.27 6.62 3.03
CA GLY A 104 -9.80 7.77 3.78
C GLY A 104 -8.68 8.63 4.37
N LEU A 105 -7.73 8.01 5.07
CA LEU A 105 -6.57 8.70 5.62
C LEU A 105 -5.64 9.26 4.53
N GLY A 106 -5.48 8.51 3.42
CA GLY A 106 -4.75 8.98 2.26
C GLY A 106 -5.40 10.21 1.63
N ALA A 107 -6.73 10.22 1.46
CA ALA A 107 -7.47 11.35 0.93
C ALA A 107 -7.36 12.60 1.82
N VAL A 108 -7.42 12.44 3.15
CA VAL A 108 -7.20 13.53 4.11
C VAL A 108 -5.79 14.11 3.95
N THR A 109 -4.78 13.27 3.76
CA THR A 109 -3.40 13.71 3.49
C THR A 109 -3.32 14.49 2.18
N SER A 110 -3.86 13.93 1.10
CA SER A 110 -3.81 14.52 -0.25
C SER A 110 -4.61 15.82 -0.36
N ALA A 111 -5.64 16.01 0.47
CA ALA A 111 -6.39 17.25 0.55
C ALA A 111 -5.54 18.43 1.05
N GLY A 112 -4.35 18.16 1.61
CA GLY A 112 -3.33 19.17 1.86
C GLY A 112 -3.75 20.21 2.90
N ALA A 113 -4.45 19.79 3.95
CA ALA A 113 -4.80 20.68 5.05
C ALA A 113 -3.51 21.20 5.72
N LYS A 114 -3.32 22.52 5.63
CA LYS A 114 -2.25 23.25 6.31
C LYS A 114 -2.82 23.99 7.51
N ASP A 115 -2.02 24.14 8.55
CA ASP A 115 -2.37 25.06 9.64
C ASP A 115 -2.22 26.54 9.19
N ALA A 116 -2.51 27.46 10.12
CA ALA A 116 -2.41 28.90 9.84
C ALA A 116 -0.98 29.36 9.49
N GLU A 117 0.03 28.56 9.81
CA GLU A 117 1.45 28.83 9.55
C GLU A 117 1.94 28.13 8.26
N GLY A 118 1.09 27.31 7.63
CA GLY A 118 1.37 26.63 6.37
C GLY A 118 1.90 25.18 6.52
N TYR A 119 1.99 24.64 7.73
CA TYR A 119 2.54 23.29 7.94
C TYR A 119 1.54 22.20 7.58
N TYR A 120 2.04 21.16 6.90
CA TYR A 120 1.28 19.95 6.63
C TYR A 120 1.10 19.09 7.87
N ASN A 121 -0.12 18.57 8.04
CA ASN A 121 -0.38 17.50 9.00
C ASN A 121 -0.09 16.13 8.39
N PHE A 122 1.07 15.54 8.73
CA PHE A 122 1.47 14.19 8.29
C PHE A 122 0.90 13.04 9.13
N VAL A 123 0.17 13.32 10.22
CA VAL A 123 -0.37 12.27 11.10
C VAL A 123 -1.28 11.28 10.35
N PRO A 124 -2.23 11.71 9.51
CA PRO A 124 -3.06 10.79 8.73
C PRO A 124 -2.23 9.88 7.81
N LEU A 125 -1.17 10.42 7.19
CA LEU A 125 -0.25 9.66 6.36
C LEU A 125 0.45 8.56 7.15
N TRP A 126 1.01 8.89 8.32
CA TRP A 126 1.71 7.91 9.16
C TRP A 126 0.79 6.81 9.67
N ILE A 127 -0.43 7.15 10.08
CA ILE A 127 -1.44 6.16 10.49
C ILE A 127 -1.80 5.26 9.30
N SER A 128 -2.01 5.83 8.11
CA SER A 128 -2.30 5.07 6.89
C SER A 128 -1.18 4.08 6.55
N ALA A 129 0.08 4.52 6.65
CA ALA A 129 1.25 3.65 6.46
C ALA A 129 1.30 2.51 7.50
N GLY A 130 1.01 2.81 8.77
CA GLY A 130 0.92 1.81 9.84
C GLY A 130 -0.17 0.76 9.61
N VAL A 131 -1.37 1.21 9.20
CA VAL A 131 -2.49 0.33 8.81
C VAL A 131 -2.08 -0.59 7.65
N GLY A 132 -1.41 -0.03 6.64
CA GLY A 132 -0.90 -0.79 5.49
C GLY A 132 0.12 -1.86 5.92
N ALA A 133 1.09 -1.49 6.73
CA ALA A 133 2.10 -2.42 7.27
C ALA A 133 1.47 -3.54 8.11
N ALA A 134 0.53 -3.21 8.99
CA ALA A 134 -0.19 -4.19 9.80
C ALA A 134 -0.95 -5.21 8.93
N TRP A 135 -1.59 -4.76 7.85
CA TRP A 135 -2.27 -5.65 6.93
C TRP A 135 -1.29 -6.55 6.14
N MET A 136 -0.13 -6.03 5.73
CA MET A 136 0.91 -6.85 5.07
C MET A 136 1.47 -7.95 6.00
N ILE A 137 1.63 -7.64 7.29
CA ILE A 137 2.01 -8.62 8.31
C ILE A 137 0.92 -9.69 8.43
N LEU A 138 -0.35 -9.30 8.54
CA LEU A 138 -1.46 -10.24 8.57
C LEU A 138 -1.46 -11.16 7.35
N LEU A 139 -1.33 -10.59 6.14
CA LEU A 139 -1.28 -11.38 4.91
C LEU A 139 -0.14 -12.40 4.97
N SER A 140 1.05 -11.97 5.41
CA SER A 140 2.22 -12.85 5.54
C SER A 140 1.95 -14.00 6.52
N VAL A 141 1.31 -13.72 7.66
CA VAL A 141 0.89 -14.74 8.63
C VAL A 141 -0.11 -15.72 8.01
N GLN A 142 -1.09 -15.24 7.23
CA GLN A 142 -2.07 -16.10 6.57
C GLN A 142 -1.42 -17.00 5.52
N VAL A 143 -0.50 -16.48 4.72
CA VAL A 143 0.26 -17.27 3.74
C VAL A 143 1.09 -18.34 4.45
N LEU A 144 1.78 -18.00 5.53
CA LEU A 144 2.56 -18.97 6.32
C LEU A 144 1.68 -20.08 6.91
N ARG A 145 0.50 -19.73 7.44
CA ARG A 145 -0.47 -20.72 7.95
C ARG A 145 -0.94 -21.67 6.84
N GLU A 146 -1.27 -21.13 5.67
CA GLU A 146 -1.67 -21.94 4.50
C GLU A 146 -0.56 -22.88 4.02
N THR A 147 0.72 -22.52 4.17
CA THR A 147 1.84 -23.40 3.79
C THR A 147 2.17 -24.48 4.82
N ARG A 148 1.84 -24.27 6.10
CA ARG A 148 2.15 -25.22 7.18
C ARG A 148 1.07 -26.29 7.35
N ASP A 149 -0.18 -25.92 7.11
CA ASP A 149 -1.34 -26.81 7.17
C ASP A 149 -1.96 -26.92 5.77
N PRO A 150 -1.34 -27.65 4.82
CA PRO A 150 -1.95 -27.89 3.53
C PRO A 150 -3.24 -28.70 3.75
N ALA A 151 -4.37 -28.10 3.40
CA ALA A 151 -5.69 -28.73 3.45
C ALA A 151 -5.77 -29.98 2.56
#